data_AF-A0A3C0SRR8-F1
#
_entry.id   AF-A0A3C0SRR8-F1
#
_cell.length_a   1.000
_cell.length_b   1.000
_cell.length_c   1.000
_cell.angle_alpha   90.00
_cell.angle_beta   90.00
_cell.angle_gamma   90.00
#
_symmetry.space_group_name_H-M   'P 1'
#
loop_
_entity.id
_entity.type
_entity.pdbx_description
1 polymer ?
#
loop_
_entity_poly.entity_id
_entity_poly.type
_entity_poly.pdbx_seq_one_letter_code
_entity_poly.pdbx_strand_id
1 'polypeptide(L)' 'MNKQDILFKNEDGVFSYRIGGILIHEGKVLLQQCNEEKDYAIPGGHVSFGETSKDTIVREFKEETGF' A
#
# COMPACT_ATOMS: atom_id res chain seq x y z
N MET A 1 1.05 -17.54 -9.38
CA MET A 1 0.98 -16.60 -10.52
C MET A 1 1.73 -15.35 -10.14
N ASN A 2 2.62 -14.85 -10.99
CA ASN A 2 3.27 -13.57 -10.77
C ASN A 2 2.19 -12.48 -10.77
N LYS A 3 2.03 -11.76 -9.66
CA LYS A 3 1.18 -10.58 -9.60
C LYS A 3 1.94 -9.42 -10.21
N GLN A 4 1.33 -8.76 -11.19
CA GLN A 4 1.90 -7.59 -11.84
C GLN A 4 1.19 -6.34 -11.31
N ASP A 5 1.96 -5.38 -10.84
CA ASP A 5 1.44 -4.10 -10.38
C ASP A 5 0.92 -3.23 -11.54
N ILE A 6 -0.10 -2.43 -11.26
CA ILE A 6 -0.66 -1.46 -12.18
C ILE A 6 0.24 -0.21 -12.16
N LEU A 7 1.26 -0.27 -13.01
CA LEU A 7 2.25 0.77 -13.20
C LEU A 7 2.39 1.07 -14.69
N PHE A 8 1.99 2.27 -15.11
CA PHE A 8 2.16 2.74 -16.48
C PHE A 8 3.26 3.80 -16.53
N LYS A 9 4.27 3.58 -17.36
CA LYS A 9 5.38 4.51 -17.57
C LYS A 9 5.32 5.05 -18.99
N ASN A 10 5.52 6.35 -19.16
CA ASN A 10 5.73 7.00 -20.45
C ASN A 10 6.89 7.99 -20.36
N GLU A 11 7.16 8.74 -21.43
CA GLU A 11 8.23 9.75 -21.47
C GLU A 11 8.02 10.88 -20.45
N ASP A 12 6.76 11.19 -20.13
CA ASP A 12 6.37 12.30 -19.24
C ASP A 12 6.29 11.92 -17.76
N GLY A 13 6.29 10.63 -17.42
CA GLY A 13 6.25 10.19 -16.04
C GLY A 13 5.71 8.78 -15.79
N VAL A 14 5.25 8.60 -14.55
CA VAL A 14 4.78 7.31 -14.04
C VAL A 14 3.42 7.48 -13.39
N PHE A 15 2.43 6.74 -13.90
CA PHE A 15 1.18 6.50 -13.19
C PHE A 15 1.32 5.22 -12.36
N SER A 16 1.04 5.33 -11.07
CA SER A 16 1.02 4.22 -10.13
C SER A 16 -0.35 4.18 -9.45
N TYR A 17 -1.08 3.07 -9.59
CA TYR A 17 -2.33 2.89 -8.86
C TYR A 17 -2.04 2.29 -7.47
N ARG A 18 -2.31 3.07 -6.43
CA ARG A 18 -2.00 2.72 -5.04
C ARG A 18 -3.22 2.80 -4.14
N ILE A 19 -3.22 1.97 -3.10
CA ILE A 19 -4.21 2.00 -2.03
C ILE A 19 -3.47 2.21 -0.71
N GLY A 20 -3.97 3.15 0.08
CA GLY A 20 -3.58 3.32 1.48
C GLY A 20 -4.78 3.07 2.39
N GLY A 21 -4.53 2.51 3.56
CA GLY A 21 -5.58 2.17 4.52
C GLY A 21 -5.36 2.83 5.87
N ILE A 22 -6.45 3.34 6.45
CA ILE A 22 -6.46 3.91 7.80
C ILE A 22 -7.08 2.89 8.74
N LEU A 23 -6.26 2.30 9.61
CA LEU A 23 -6.74 1.44 10.68
C LEU A 23 -6.88 2.25 11.96
N ILE A 24 -8.09 2.30 12.49
CA ILE A 24 -8.42 2.98 13.74
C ILE A 24 -8.71 1.92 14.81
N HIS A 25 -7.96 1.96 15.91
CA HIS A 25 -8.17 1.08 17.06
C HIS A 25 -7.98 1.88 18.35
N GLU A 26 -8.97 1.82 19.26
CA GLU A 26 -8.96 2.57 20.53
C GLU A 26 -8.67 4.08 20.36
N GLY A 27 -9.21 4.69 19.31
CA GLY A 27 -9.02 6.12 19.02
C GLY A 27 -7.63 6.48 18.48
N LYS A 28 -6.79 5.49 18.15
CA LYS A 28 -5.45 5.67 17.57
C LYS A 28 -5.42 5.19 16.12
N VAL A 29 -4.56 5.81 15.30
CA VAL A 29 -4.32 5.42 13.90
C VAL A 29 -3.01 4.64 13.82
N LEU A 30 -3.02 3.51 13.11
CA LEU A 30 -1.80 2.77 12.80
C LEU A 30 -1.02 3.49 11.69
N LEU A 31 0.26 3.75 11.94
CA LEU A 31 1.21 4.30 10.98
C LEU A 31 2.45 3.41 10.92
N GLN A 32 3.04 3.30 9.74
CA GLN A 32 4.34 2.65 9.53
C GLN A 32 5.44 3.70 9.61
N GLN A 33 6.48 3.41 10.40
CA GLN A 33 7.66 4.26 10.46
C GLN A 33 8.65 3.85 9.37
N CYS A 34 9.04 4.77 8.50
CA CYS A 34 10.09 4.53 7.51
C CYS A 34 11.45 4.49 8.23
N ASN A 35 12.20 3.40 8.02
CA ASN A 35 13.39 3.03 8.79
C ASN A 35 14.49 4.11 8.87
N GLU A 36 14.53 5.06 7.92
CA GLU A 36 15.65 6.01 7.80
C GLU A 36 15.28 7.49 8.07
N GLU A 37 14.03 7.92 7.86
CA GLU A 37 13.71 9.36 7.82
C GLU A 37 12.82 9.88 8.97
N LYS A 38 12.47 9.06 9.98
CA LYS A 38 11.45 9.40 11.02
C LYS A 38 10.09 9.81 10.46
N ASP A 39 9.86 9.60 9.17
CA ASP A 39 8.58 9.83 8.54
C ASP A 39 7.63 8.68 8.83
N TYR A 40 6.35 9.04 8.88
CA TYR A 40 5.25 8.12 9.08
C TYR A 40 4.40 8.07 7.82
N ALA A 41 4.10 6.86 7.37
CA ALA A 41 3.17 6.60 6.29
C ALA A 41 1.97 5.78 6.79
N ILE A 42 0.85 5.88 6.10
CA ILE A 42 -0.23 4.91 6.27
C ILE A 42 0.18 3.59 5.57
N PRO A 43 -0.19 2.42 6.13
CA PRO A 43 0.07 1.16 5.45
C PRO A 43 -0.62 1.09 4.08
N GLY A 44 0.04 0.47 3.11
CA GLY A 44 -0.49 0.29 1.77
C GLY A 44 0.55 0.25 0.66
N GLY A 45 0.08 -0.14 -0.54
CA GLY A 45 0.98 -0.38 -1.65
C GLY A 45 0.30 -0.42 -3.01
N HIS A 46 0.92 -1.15 -3.92
CA HIS A 46 0.51 -1.18 -5.32
C HIS A 46 -0.67 -2.12 -5.52
N VAL A 47 -1.60 -1.69 -6.36
CA VAL A 47 -2.68 -2.56 -6.82
C VAL A 47 -2.13 -3.49 -7.89
N SER A 48 -2.33 -4.80 -7.73
CA SER A 48 -2.02 -5.77 -8.77
C SER A 48 -3.20 -5.98 -9.71
N PHE A 49 -2.93 -6.33 -10.97
CA PHE A 49 -3.98 -6.65 -11.95
C PHE A 49 -4.93 -7.76 -11.42
N GLY A 50 -6.22 -7.49 -11.48
CA GLY A 50 -7.27 -8.40 -11.01
C GLY A 50 -7.57 -8.31 -9.51
N GLU A 51 -6.87 -7.47 -8.74
CA GLU A 51 -7.25 -7.18 -7.35
C GLU A 51 -8.28 -6.06 -7.27
N THR A 52 -9.21 -6.20 -6.32
CA THR A 52 -10.02 -5.06 -5.87
C THR A 52 -9.21 -4.21 -4.88
N SER A 53 -9.59 -2.94 -4.71
CA SER A 53 -8.97 -2.08 -3.69
C SER A 53 -9.04 -2.68 -2.27
N LYS A 54 -10.13 -3.39 -1.97
CA LYS A 54 -10.32 -4.11 -0.71
C LYS A 54 -9.33 -5.26 -0.55
N ASP A 55 -9.13 -6.06 -1.59
CA ASP A 55 -8.22 -7.20 -1.53
C ASP A 55 -6.77 -6.72 -1.42
N THR A 56 -6.42 -5.68 -2.18
CA THR A 56 -5.10 -5.03 -2.10
C THR A 56 -4.82 -4.55 -0.69
N ILE A 57 -5.72 -3.79 -0.05
CA ILE A 57 -5.39 -3.26 1.28
C ILE A 57 -5.31 -4.34 2.36
N VAL A 58 -6.11 -5.41 2.26
CA VAL A 58 -6.00 -6.56 3.17
C VAL A 58 -4.65 -7.25 2.99
N ARG A 59 -4.15 -7.40 1.76
CA ARG A 59 -2.83 -7.99 1.48
C ARG A 59 -1.70 -7.11 2.00
N GLU A 60 -1.71 -5.83 1.67
CA GLU A 60 -0.65 -4.88 2.06
C GLU A 60 -0.52 -4.80 3.59
N PHE A 61 -1.65 -4.74 4.32
CA PHE A 61 -1.62 -4.79 5.78
C PHE A 61 -0.93 -6.05 6.31
N LYS A 62 -1.18 -7.22 5.70
CA LYS A 62 -0.54 -8.48 6.09
C LYS A 62 0.96 -8.47 5.80
N GLU A 63 1.34 -8.01 4.61
CA GLU A 63 2.74 -7.94 4.16
C GLU A 63 3.57 -6.98 5.03
N GLU A 64 3.03 -5.81 5.38
CA GLU A 64 3.75 -4.78 6.13
C GLU A 64 3.74 -4.98 7.66
N THR A 65 2.72 -5.65 8.20
CA THR A 65 2.62 -5.90 9.65
C THR A 65 3.08 -7.30 10.07
N GLY A 66 3.23 -8.23 9.12
CA GLY A 66 3.72 -9.59 9.37
C GLY A 66 2.67 -10.58 9.92
N PHE A 67 1.38 -10.30 9.74
CA PHE A 67 0.25 -11.13 10.19
C PHE A 67 -0.58 -11.69 9.04
#